data_AF-A0A318B0J8-F1
#
_entry.id   AF-A0A318B0J8-F1
#
_cell.length_a   1.000
_cell.length_b   1.000
_cell.length_c   1.000
_cell.angle_alpha   90.00
_cell.angle_beta   90.00
_cell.angle_gamma   90.00
#
_symmetry.space_group_name_H-M   'P 1'
#
loop_
_entity.id
_entity.type
_entity.pdbx_description
1 polymer ?
#
loop_
_entity_poly.entity_id
_entity_poly.type
_entity_poly.pdbx_seq_one_letter_code
_entity_poly.pdbx_strand_id
1 'polypeptide(L)'
;LRRAVRLAPQRADLWTALGETFVAGDNGQVGPDARMAFAEALKRDPNDLSARYHLSKALIADGKVDEGLAGWRALLASLPPADERRAILAGEIDRTAKAGRLVEPNSQAAQAAADGGVTPQMIQGMVDSLAAKLAADPDNADGWVRLVRAYGVLGDVARRDAALKTATERFKDQPRVLAALRQAADAPAANRVPR
;
A
#
# COMPACT_ATOMS: atom_id res chain seq x y z
N LEU A 1 11.50 -24.34 -17.09
CA LEU A 1 12.43 -24.00 -15.99
C LEU A 1 12.49 -25.05 -14.87
N ARG A 2 11.36 -25.58 -14.34
CA ARG A 2 11.38 -26.64 -13.31
C ARG A 2 12.28 -27.85 -13.64
N ARG A 3 12.25 -28.34 -14.89
CA ARG A 3 13.16 -29.41 -15.36
C ARG A 3 14.64 -28.98 -15.34
N ALA A 4 14.95 -27.74 -15.73
CA ALA A 4 16.31 -27.22 -15.76
C ALA A 4 16.90 -27.11 -14.34
N VAL A 5 16.10 -26.61 -13.39
CA VAL A 5 16.48 -26.56 -11.96
C VAL A 5 16.75 -27.95 -11.40
N ARG A 6 15.97 -28.98 -11.76
CA ARG A 6 16.25 -30.36 -11.35
C ARG A 6 17.57 -30.91 -11.91
N LEU A 7 17.95 -30.49 -13.12
CA LEU A 7 19.18 -30.95 -13.78
C LEU A 7 20.43 -30.20 -13.29
N ALA A 8 20.28 -28.95 -12.86
CA ALA A 8 21.38 -28.13 -12.37
C ALA A 8 20.94 -27.32 -11.13
N PRO A 9 20.73 -27.95 -9.97
CA PRO A 9 20.15 -27.31 -8.80
C PRO A 9 21.07 -26.29 -8.14
N GLN A 10 22.36 -26.25 -8.47
CA GLN A 10 23.34 -25.30 -7.92
C GLN A 10 23.40 -23.98 -8.68
N ARG A 11 22.72 -23.87 -9.83
CA ARG A 11 22.70 -22.67 -10.65
C ARG A 11 21.69 -21.66 -10.14
N ALA A 12 22.18 -20.58 -9.52
CA ALA A 12 21.35 -19.49 -9.01
C ALA A 12 20.46 -18.89 -10.11
N ASP A 13 21.02 -18.66 -11.30
CA ASP A 13 20.32 -18.05 -12.43
C ASP A 13 19.09 -18.86 -12.90
N LEU A 14 19.12 -20.20 -12.79
CA LEU A 14 17.97 -21.04 -13.11
C LEU A 14 16.84 -20.92 -12.10
N TRP A 15 17.18 -20.70 -10.82
CA TRP A 15 16.21 -20.42 -9.77
C TRP A 15 15.60 -19.03 -9.92
N THR A 16 16.42 -18.03 -10.27
CA THR A 16 15.98 -16.66 -10.58
C THR A 16 15.01 -16.65 -11.75
N ALA A 17 15.38 -17.27 -12.88
CA ALA A 17 14.49 -17.37 -14.04
C ALA A 17 13.19 -18.12 -13.73
N LEU A 18 13.25 -19.15 -12.87
CA LEU A 18 12.05 -19.85 -12.39
C LEU A 18 11.14 -18.91 -11.59
N GLY A 19 11.71 -18.11 -10.69
CA GLY A 19 10.98 -17.08 -9.94
C GLY A 19 10.32 -16.05 -10.84
N GLU A 20 11.05 -15.51 -11.82
CA GLU A 20 10.52 -14.55 -12.79
C GLU A 20 9.37 -15.13 -13.62
N THR A 21 9.44 -16.42 -13.95
CA THR A 21 8.34 -17.11 -14.65
C THR A 21 7.08 -17.20 -13.79
N PHE A 22 7.24 -17.45 -12.49
CA PHE A 22 6.10 -17.42 -11.57
C PHE A 22 5.52 -16.00 -11.43
N VAL A 23 6.37 -14.99 -11.32
CA VAL A 23 5.95 -13.58 -11.28
C VAL A 23 5.18 -13.21 -12.56
N ALA A 24 5.68 -13.60 -13.73
CA ALA A 24 5.01 -13.36 -15.00
C ALA A 24 3.65 -14.08 -15.10
N GLY A 25 3.56 -15.30 -14.55
CA GLY A 25 2.31 -16.06 -14.48
C GLY A 25 1.28 -15.51 -13.50
N ASP A 26 1.72 -14.72 -12.52
CA ASP A 26 0.88 -14.15 -11.45
C ASP A 26 0.67 -12.63 -11.62
N ASN A 27 0.60 -12.15 -12.87
CA ASN A 27 0.40 -10.74 -13.23
C ASN A 27 1.39 -9.77 -12.55
N GLY A 28 2.64 -10.20 -12.36
CA GLY A 28 3.69 -9.40 -11.74
C GLY A 28 3.71 -9.43 -10.21
N GLN A 29 2.84 -10.21 -9.57
CA GLN A 29 2.85 -10.47 -8.13
C GLN A 29 3.91 -11.49 -7.75
N VAL A 30 4.51 -11.32 -6.57
CA VAL A 30 5.54 -12.23 -6.06
C VAL A 30 4.87 -13.21 -5.09
N GLY A 31 4.13 -14.17 -5.65
CA GLY A 31 3.45 -15.23 -4.91
C GLY A 31 4.39 -16.25 -4.25
N PRO A 32 3.86 -17.23 -3.48
CA PRO A 32 4.66 -18.18 -2.69
C PRO A 32 5.70 -18.97 -3.50
N ASP A 33 5.33 -19.45 -4.69
CA ASP A 33 6.23 -20.20 -5.58
C ASP A 33 7.40 -19.34 -6.07
N ALA A 34 7.13 -18.07 -6.41
CA ALA A 34 8.17 -17.13 -6.81
C ALA A 34 9.12 -16.85 -5.64
N ARG A 35 8.60 -16.60 -4.44
CA ARG A 35 9.40 -16.36 -3.23
C ARG A 35 10.31 -17.53 -2.91
N MET A 36 9.81 -18.75 -3.00
CA MET A 36 10.61 -19.96 -2.80
C MET A 36 11.75 -20.02 -3.83
N ALA A 37 11.46 -19.79 -5.11
CA ALA A 37 12.47 -19.82 -6.17
C ALA A 37 13.55 -18.75 -5.95
N PHE A 38 13.18 -17.51 -5.63
CA PHE A 38 14.14 -16.45 -5.32
C PHE A 38 14.93 -16.71 -4.03
N ALA A 39 14.32 -17.31 -3.00
CA ALA A 39 15.03 -17.72 -1.80
C ALA A 39 16.07 -18.80 -2.09
N GLU A 40 15.75 -19.77 -2.95
CA GLU A 40 16.73 -20.75 -3.42
C GLU A 40 17.84 -20.09 -4.24
N ALA A 41 17.52 -19.10 -5.10
CA ALA A 41 18.55 -18.32 -5.81
C ALA A 41 19.52 -17.65 -4.83
N LEU A 42 19.01 -16.97 -3.79
CA LEU A 42 19.86 -16.27 -2.80
C LEU A 42 20.71 -17.19 -1.92
N LYS A 43 20.27 -18.44 -1.69
CA LYS A 43 21.12 -19.44 -1.02
C LYS A 43 22.39 -19.77 -1.81
N ARG A 44 22.36 -19.58 -3.14
CA ARG A 44 23.45 -19.93 -4.06
C ARG A 44 24.24 -18.70 -4.48
N ASP A 45 23.55 -17.61 -4.77
CA ASP A 45 24.14 -16.31 -5.01
C ASP A 45 23.44 -15.24 -4.15
N PRO A 46 24.02 -14.89 -2.99
CA PRO A 46 23.49 -13.84 -2.12
C PRO A 46 23.44 -12.44 -2.77
N ASN A 47 24.11 -12.25 -3.91
CA ASN A 47 24.17 -10.99 -4.64
C ASN A 47 23.27 -10.98 -5.88
N ASP A 48 22.44 -12.02 -6.10
CA ASP A 48 21.49 -12.03 -7.21
C ASP A 48 20.53 -10.83 -7.11
N LEU A 49 20.72 -9.88 -8.04
CA LEU A 49 20.03 -8.60 -8.02
C LEU A 49 18.51 -8.76 -8.23
N SER A 50 18.10 -9.71 -9.08
CA SER A 50 16.69 -9.95 -9.41
C SER A 50 15.97 -10.59 -8.21
N ALA A 51 16.58 -11.61 -7.60
CA ALA A 51 16.03 -12.26 -6.42
C ALA A 51 15.91 -11.30 -5.23
N ARG A 52 16.93 -10.45 -4.98
CA ARG A 52 16.86 -9.40 -3.94
C ARG A 52 15.75 -8.39 -4.24
N TYR A 53 15.66 -7.91 -5.47
CA TYR A 53 14.63 -6.97 -5.89
C TYR A 53 13.22 -7.52 -5.68
N HIS A 54 12.96 -8.75 -6.16
CA HIS A 54 11.64 -9.36 -6.09
C HIS A 54 11.22 -9.72 -4.67
N LEU A 55 12.12 -10.23 -3.82
CA LEU A 55 11.78 -10.52 -2.42
C LEU A 55 11.50 -9.24 -1.62
N SER A 56 12.25 -8.15 -1.86
CA SER A 56 11.94 -6.84 -1.28
C SER A 56 10.59 -6.30 -1.76
N LYS A 57 10.27 -6.45 -3.05
CA LYS A 57 8.94 -6.11 -3.60
C LYS A 57 7.83 -6.93 -2.92
N ALA A 58 8.09 -8.20 -2.64
CA ALA A 58 7.17 -9.10 -1.96
C ALA A 58 6.88 -8.64 -0.52
N LEU A 59 7.91 -8.20 0.22
CA LEU A 59 7.75 -7.61 1.56
C LEU A 59 6.86 -6.36 1.53
N ILE A 60 7.05 -5.48 0.54
CA ILE A 60 6.20 -4.29 0.36
C ILE A 60 4.75 -4.68 0.10
N ALA A 61 4.51 -5.69 -0.75
CA ALA A 61 3.17 -6.19 -1.03
C ALA A 61 2.48 -6.81 0.19
N ASP A 62 3.25 -7.38 1.12
CA ASP A 62 2.76 -7.93 2.39
C ASP A 62 2.51 -6.85 3.46
N GLY A 63 2.70 -5.57 3.12
CA GLY A 63 2.58 -4.45 4.06
C GLY A 63 3.84 -4.21 4.90
N LYS A 64 4.89 -5.00 4.76
CA LYS A 64 6.20 -4.79 5.42
C LYS A 64 7.02 -3.77 4.63
N VAL A 65 6.47 -2.57 4.49
CA VAL A 65 6.98 -1.53 3.59
C VAL A 65 8.39 -1.11 3.99
N ASP A 66 8.66 -0.89 5.27
CA ASP A 66 10.00 -0.48 5.74
C ASP A 66 11.07 -1.54 5.50
N GLU A 67 10.77 -2.83 5.76
CA GLU A 67 11.68 -3.95 5.51
C GLU A 67 11.99 -4.08 4.00
N GLY A 68 10.96 -4.01 3.15
CA GLY A 68 11.17 -4.10 1.71
C GLY A 68 11.91 -2.88 1.14
N LEU A 69 11.62 -1.66 1.63
CA LEU A 69 12.38 -0.46 1.27
C LEU A 69 13.83 -0.53 1.73
N ALA A 70 14.10 -1.07 2.92
CA ALA A 70 15.47 -1.30 3.38
C ALA A 70 16.23 -2.25 2.44
N GLY A 71 15.57 -3.34 1.99
CA GLY A 71 16.14 -4.26 1.02
C GLY A 71 16.44 -3.61 -0.34
N TRP A 72 15.52 -2.79 -0.86
CA TRP A 72 15.76 -2.01 -2.10
C TRP A 72 16.87 -0.96 -1.94
N ARG A 73 16.98 -0.28 -0.79
CA ARG A 73 18.08 0.65 -0.52
C ARG A 73 19.43 -0.07 -0.46
N ALA A 74 19.47 -1.26 0.16
CA ALA A 74 20.68 -2.09 0.17
C ALA A 74 21.06 -2.56 -1.23
N LEU A 75 20.08 -2.94 -2.06
CA LEU A 75 20.28 -3.28 -3.47
C LEU A 75 20.81 -2.07 -4.26
N LEU A 76 20.21 -0.89 -4.05
CA LEU A 76 20.68 0.34 -4.68
C LEU A 76 22.13 0.66 -4.28
N ALA A 77 22.49 0.46 -3.01
CA ALA A 77 23.85 0.66 -2.53
C ALA A 77 24.87 -0.31 -3.15
N SER A 78 24.46 -1.53 -3.54
CA SER A 78 25.36 -2.50 -4.16
C SER A 78 25.58 -2.29 -5.66
N LEU A 79 24.77 -1.47 -6.34
CA LEU A 79 24.94 -1.19 -7.77
C LEU A 79 26.10 -0.21 -8.03
N PRO A 80 26.88 -0.36 -9.11
CA PRO A 80 27.91 0.61 -9.49
C PRO A 80 27.33 2.03 -9.70
N PRO A 81 28.01 3.12 -9.29
CA PRO A 81 27.46 4.48 -9.37
C PRO A 81 26.95 4.92 -10.76
N ALA A 82 27.57 4.42 -11.83
CA ALA A 82 27.19 4.72 -13.21
C ALA A 82 26.10 3.79 -13.80
N ASP A 83 25.59 2.84 -13.02
CA ASP A 83 24.56 1.90 -13.48
C ASP A 83 23.20 2.61 -13.59
N GLU A 84 22.63 2.64 -14.80
CA GLU A 84 21.36 3.29 -15.11
C GLU A 84 20.19 2.78 -14.25
N ARG A 85 20.26 1.53 -13.79
CA ARG A 85 19.24 0.92 -12.92
C ARG A 85 19.14 1.63 -11.57
N ARG A 86 20.18 2.35 -11.14
CA ARG A 86 20.15 3.13 -9.90
C ARG A 86 19.07 4.20 -9.91
N ALA A 87 18.92 4.91 -11.03
CA ALA A 87 17.92 5.97 -11.15
C ALA A 87 16.49 5.40 -11.12
N ILE A 88 16.28 4.27 -11.79
CA ILE A 88 15.00 3.56 -11.82
C ILE A 88 14.62 3.09 -10.40
N LEU A 89 15.54 2.40 -9.73
CA LEU A 89 15.31 1.86 -8.39
C LEU A 89 15.13 2.97 -7.34
N ALA A 90 15.89 4.07 -7.44
CA ALA A 90 15.71 5.23 -6.56
C ALA A 90 14.31 5.86 -6.73
N GLY A 91 13.84 6.01 -7.97
CA GLY A 91 12.50 6.50 -8.24
C GLY A 91 11.38 5.57 -7.75
N GLU A 92 11.60 4.26 -7.77
CA GLU A 92 10.67 3.27 -7.19
C GLU A 92 10.65 3.32 -5.65
N ILE A 93 11.82 3.43 -5.02
CA ILE A 93 11.96 3.62 -3.57
C ILE A 93 11.20 4.86 -3.12
N ASP A 94 11.38 6.00 -3.80
CA ASP A 94 10.74 7.26 -3.44
C ASP A 94 9.21 7.20 -3.56
N ARG A 95 8.70 6.65 -4.67
CA ARG A 95 7.26 6.47 -4.88
C ARG A 95 6.65 5.55 -3.83
N THR A 96 7.33 4.45 -3.53
CA THR A 96 6.87 3.46 -2.57
C THR A 96 6.97 3.95 -1.14
N ALA A 97 8.00 4.73 -0.78
CA ALA A 97 8.11 5.36 0.54
C ALA A 97 7.06 6.46 0.75
N LYS A 98 6.70 7.20 -0.32
CA LYS A 98 5.58 8.16 -0.26
C LYS A 98 4.24 7.44 -0.12
N ALA A 99 3.97 6.43 -0.94
CA ALA A 99 2.75 5.63 -0.85
C ALA A 99 2.64 4.90 0.49
N GLY A 100 3.75 4.32 0.96
CA GLY A 100 3.89 3.72 2.28
C GLY A 100 3.51 4.68 3.39
N ARG A 101 4.04 5.91 3.41
CA ARG A 101 3.64 6.94 4.40
C ARG A 101 2.19 7.41 4.33
N LEU A 102 1.49 7.14 3.22
CA LEU A 102 0.07 7.44 3.05
C LEU A 102 -0.82 6.25 3.47
N VAL A 103 -0.26 5.04 3.53
CA VAL A 103 -0.93 3.78 3.87
C VAL A 103 -0.62 3.35 5.31
N GLU A 104 0.63 3.46 5.74
CA GLU A 104 1.05 3.51 7.14
C GLU A 104 0.49 4.80 7.75
N PRO A 105 -0.24 4.74 8.88
CA PRO A 105 -0.47 5.93 9.67
C PRO A 105 0.91 6.41 10.13
N ASN A 106 1.38 7.51 9.54
CA ASN A 106 2.62 8.23 9.86
C ASN A 106 3.16 7.82 11.24
N SER A 107 4.29 7.14 11.32
CA SER A 107 4.73 6.42 12.53
C SER A 107 4.97 7.31 13.76
N GLN A 108 5.00 8.64 13.60
CA GLN A 108 4.91 9.60 14.71
C GLN A 108 3.51 9.67 15.36
N ALA A 109 2.44 9.39 14.61
CA ALA A 109 1.09 9.19 15.13
C ALA A 109 0.89 7.77 15.69
N ALA A 110 1.61 6.77 15.17
CA ALA A 110 1.55 5.39 15.65
C ALA A 110 2.35 5.17 16.95
N GLN A 111 3.48 5.86 17.15
CA GLN A 111 4.19 5.85 18.44
C GLN A 111 3.43 6.55 19.56
N ALA A 112 2.53 7.48 19.23
CA ALA A 112 1.57 8.03 20.20
C ALA A 112 0.42 7.06 20.52
N ALA A 113 0.19 6.03 19.71
CA ALA A 113 -0.87 5.04 19.92
C ALA A 113 -0.44 3.82 20.74
N ALA A 114 0.87 3.58 20.89
CA ALA A 114 1.41 2.46 21.66
C ALA A 114 1.37 2.68 23.19
N ASP A 115 1.30 3.93 23.65
CA ASP A 115 1.28 4.28 25.08
C ASP A 115 -0.11 4.71 25.61
N GLY A 116 -1.18 4.50 24.83
CA GLY A 116 -2.56 4.65 25.32
C GLY A 116 -3.50 5.35 24.37
N GLY A 117 -4.08 4.58 23.45
CA GLY A 117 -5.39 4.84 22.84
C GLY A 117 -5.44 5.96 21.82
N VAL A 118 -5.71 5.61 20.55
CA VAL A 118 -6.34 6.55 19.62
C VAL A 118 -7.70 6.90 20.23
N THR A 119 -7.76 8.06 20.88
CA THR A 119 -9.00 8.52 21.49
C THR A 119 -9.98 8.91 20.37
N PRO A 120 -11.30 8.74 20.56
CA PRO A 120 -12.29 9.23 19.60
C PRO A 120 -12.08 10.70 19.20
N GLN A 121 -11.52 11.52 20.11
CA GLN A 121 -11.17 12.92 19.88
C GLN A 121 -10.04 13.11 18.85
N MET A 122 -9.05 12.21 18.82
CA MET A 122 -7.99 12.27 17.80
C MET A 122 -8.51 11.92 16.41
N ILE A 123 -9.40 10.92 16.30
CA ILE A 123 -10.04 10.56 15.03
C ILE A 123 -10.92 11.72 14.55
N GLN A 124 -11.67 12.37 15.44
CA GLN A 124 -12.43 13.58 15.12
C GLN A 124 -11.53 14.69 14.54
N GLY A 125 -10.38 14.97 15.16
CA GLY A 125 -9.44 15.97 14.64
C GLY A 125 -8.90 15.65 13.24
N MET A 126 -8.67 14.37 12.93
CA MET A 126 -8.25 13.92 11.60
C MET A 126 -9.36 14.10 10.56
N VAL A 127 -10.60 13.78 10.93
CA VAL A 127 -11.78 13.94 10.05
C VAL A 127 -12.10 15.42 9.83
N ASP A 128 -11.94 16.27 10.84
CA ASP A 128 -12.13 17.71 10.72
C ASP A 128 -11.04 18.35 9.85
N SER A 129 -9.80 17.85 9.93
CA SER A 129 -8.73 18.26 9.00
C SER A 129 -9.02 17.85 7.56
N LEU A 130 -9.64 16.68 7.34
CA LEU A 130 -10.08 16.24 6.02
C LEU A 130 -11.23 17.11 5.50
N ALA A 131 -12.21 17.44 6.34
CA ALA A 131 -13.32 18.33 6.00
C ALA A 131 -12.81 19.73 5.61
N ALA A 132 -11.86 20.29 6.36
CA ALA A 132 -11.25 21.58 6.05
C ALA A 132 -10.50 21.56 4.71
N LYS A 133 -9.78 20.47 4.41
CA LYS A 133 -9.12 20.31 3.10
C LYS A 133 -10.12 20.22 1.95
N LEU A 134 -11.24 19.54 2.13
CA LEU A 134 -12.29 19.44 1.11
C LEU A 134 -13.08 20.74 0.95
N ALA A 135 -13.12 21.60 1.97
CA ALA A 135 -13.62 22.95 1.81
C ALA A 135 -12.68 23.81 0.93
N ALA A 136 -11.37 23.57 0.99
CA ALA A 136 -10.37 24.25 0.16
C ALA A 136 -10.24 23.64 -1.26
N ASP A 137 -10.46 22.33 -1.39
CA ASP A 137 -10.47 21.58 -2.66
C ASP A 137 -11.80 20.80 -2.79
N PRO A 138 -12.88 21.49 -3.19
CA PRO A 138 -14.21 20.88 -3.27
C PRO A 138 -14.35 19.87 -4.42
N ASP A 139 -13.37 19.76 -5.31
CA ASP A 139 -13.47 18.97 -6.54
C ASP A 139 -12.97 17.53 -6.36
N ASN A 140 -12.46 17.22 -5.17
CA ASN A 140 -11.94 15.91 -4.81
C ASN A 140 -13.06 14.92 -4.43
N ALA A 141 -13.65 14.29 -5.44
CA ALA A 141 -14.72 13.29 -5.27
C ALA A 141 -14.35 12.15 -4.31
N ASP A 142 -13.13 11.60 -4.41
CA ASP A 142 -12.67 10.52 -3.54
C ASP A 142 -12.54 10.96 -2.09
N GLY A 143 -12.14 12.21 -1.85
CA GLY A 143 -12.06 12.81 -0.54
C GLY A 143 -13.43 12.95 0.12
N TRP A 144 -14.45 13.39 -0.62
CA TRP A 144 -15.82 13.47 -0.13
C TRP A 144 -16.41 12.09 0.25
N VAL A 145 -16.12 11.05 -0.55
CA VAL A 145 -16.54 9.67 -0.23
C VAL A 145 -15.87 9.17 1.06
N ARG A 146 -14.58 9.46 1.26
CA ARG A 146 -13.85 9.12 2.48
C ARG A 146 -14.41 9.86 3.70
N LEU A 147 -14.76 11.14 3.55
CA LEU A 147 -15.33 11.95 4.62
C LEU A 147 -16.67 11.39 5.11
N VAL A 148 -17.58 11.06 4.19
CA VAL A 148 -18.89 10.46 4.51
C VAL A 148 -18.71 9.13 5.24
N ARG A 149 -17.81 8.26 4.76
CA ARG A 149 -17.51 6.98 5.42
C ARG A 149 -16.95 7.17 6.83
N ALA A 150 -16.03 8.12 7.01
CA ALA A 150 -15.41 8.38 8.29
C ALA A 150 -16.44 8.84 9.34
N TYR A 151 -17.36 9.74 8.96
CA TYR A 151 -18.46 10.13 9.84
C TYR A 151 -19.42 8.96 10.15
N GLY A 152 -19.67 8.07 9.19
CA GLY A 152 -20.46 6.85 9.41
C GLY A 152 -19.83 5.91 10.45
N VAL A 153 -18.50 5.69 10.38
CA VAL A 153 -17.77 4.86 11.36
C VAL A 153 -17.75 5.51 12.74
N LEU A 154 -17.63 6.83 12.81
CA LEU A 154 -17.68 7.60 14.07
C LEU A 154 -19.08 7.71 14.67
N GLY A 155 -20.13 7.35 13.93
CA GLY A 155 -21.52 7.52 14.35
C GLY A 155 -22.01 8.98 14.34
N ASP A 156 -21.24 9.91 13.76
CA ASP A 156 -21.65 11.31 13.61
C ASP A 156 -22.55 11.46 12.37
N VAL A 157 -23.79 11.02 12.54
CA VAL A 157 -24.82 11.03 11.49
C VAL A 157 -25.09 12.45 10.97
N ALA A 158 -25.04 13.46 11.85
CA ALA A 158 -25.30 14.84 11.47
C ALA A 158 -24.23 15.37 10.51
N ARG A 159 -22.94 15.18 10.81
CA ARG A 159 -21.84 15.59 9.93
C ARG A 159 -21.77 14.74 8.66
N ARG A 160 -22.08 13.44 8.76
CA ARG A 160 -22.20 12.54 7.60
C ARG A 160 -23.21 13.08 6.59
N ASP A 161 -24.42 13.41 7.04
CA ASP A 161 -25.52 13.82 6.18
C ASP A 161 -25.24 15.22 5.57
N ALA A 162 -24.61 16.12 6.33
CA ALA A 162 -24.13 17.40 5.82
C ALA A 162 -23.08 17.22 4.72
N ALA A 163 -22.07 16.37 4.95
CA ALA A 163 -21.03 16.07 3.95
C ALA A 163 -21.62 15.40 2.69
N LEU A 164 -22.56 14.48 2.87
CA LEU A 164 -23.26 13.80 1.78
C LEU A 164 -24.07 14.79 0.93
N LYS A 165 -24.78 15.73 1.56
CA LYS A 165 -25.54 16.78 0.85
C LYS A 165 -24.62 17.65 0.01
N THR A 166 -23.57 18.19 0.60
CA THR A 166 -22.59 19.05 -0.10
C THR A 166 -21.94 18.33 -1.28
N ALA A 167 -21.50 17.09 -1.06
CA ALA A 167 -20.89 16.29 -2.12
C ALA A 167 -21.89 15.94 -3.23
N THR A 168 -23.14 15.62 -2.88
CA THR A 168 -24.19 15.33 -3.87
C THR A 168 -24.53 16.54 -4.74
N GLU A 169 -24.61 17.73 -4.13
CA GLU A 169 -24.82 18.99 -4.87
C GLU A 169 -23.65 19.30 -5.81
N ARG A 170 -22.41 19.09 -5.34
CA ARG A 170 -21.18 19.35 -6.11
C ARG A 170 -21.00 18.39 -7.28
N PHE A 171 -21.33 17.10 -7.08
CA PHE A 171 -21.12 16.02 -8.05
C PHE A 171 -22.42 15.52 -8.68
N LYS A 172 -23.45 16.38 -8.78
CA LYS A 172 -24.77 16.03 -9.34
C LYS A 172 -24.71 15.44 -10.75
N ASP A 173 -23.71 15.85 -11.54
CA ASP A 173 -23.50 15.39 -12.93
C ASP A 173 -22.57 14.17 -13.02
N GLN A 174 -22.12 13.62 -11.88
CA GLN A 174 -21.21 12.48 -11.81
C GLN A 174 -21.89 11.26 -11.15
N PRO A 175 -22.66 10.45 -11.91
CA PRO A 175 -23.47 9.36 -11.35
C PRO A 175 -22.63 8.29 -10.62
N ARG A 176 -21.38 8.06 -11.04
CA ARG A 176 -20.45 7.15 -10.36
C ARG A 176 -20.07 7.64 -8.96
N VAL A 177 -19.82 8.93 -8.81
CA VAL A 177 -19.49 9.56 -7.52
C VAL A 177 -20.71 9.56 -6.61
N LEU A 178 -21.90 9.86 -7.15
CA LEU A 178 -23.15 9.78 -6.41
C LEU A 178 -23.43 8.37 -5.87
N ALA A 179 -23.13 7.33 -6.66
CA ALA A 179 -23.24 5.94 -6.19
C ALA A 179 -22.27 5.63 -5.05
N ALA A 180 -21.00 6.05 -5.17
CA ALA A 180 -19.99 5.86 -4.15
C ALA A 180 -20.31 6.61 -2.83
N LEU A 181 -20.87 7.81 -2.93
CA LEU A 181 -21.31 8.61 -1.77
C LEU A 181 -22.46 7.93 -1.02
N ARG A 182 -23.47 7.40 -1.74
CA ARG A 182 -24.56 6.62 -1.12
C ARG A 182 -24.03 5.36 -0.43
N GLN A 183 -23.19 4.59 -1.13
CA GLN A 183 -22.55 3.40 -0.54
C GLN A 183 -21.72 3.72 0.71
N ALA A 184 -21.03 4.87 0.73
CA ALA A 184 -20.28 5.31 1.90
C ALA A 184 -21.20 5.71 3.08
N ALA A 185 -22.39 6.25 2.80
CA ALA A 185 -23.37 6.61 3.81
C ALA A 185 -24.08 5.40 4.42
N ASP A 186 -24.27 4.34 3.63
CA ASP A 186 -24.91 3.07 4.01
C ASP A 186 -23.96 2.11 4.77
N ALA A 187 -22.66 2.42 4.81
CA ALA A 187 -21.69 1.59 5.52
C ALA A 187 -22.04 1.51 7.02
N PRO A 188 -22.22 0.29 7.58
CA PRO A 188 -22.56 0.15 8.99
C PRO A 188 -21.40 0.64 9.86
N ALA A 189 -21.72 1.35 10.94
CA ALA A 189 -20.74 1.73 11.96
C ALA A 189 -20.01 0.47 12.43
N ALA A 190 -18.68 0.49 12.44
CA ALA A 190 -17.82 -0.68 12.69
C ALA A 190 -17.88 -1.20 14.16
N ASN A 191 -18.93 -0.89 14.91
CA ASN A 191 -19.15 -1.40 16.26
C ASN A 191 -20.64 -1.56 16.57
N ARG A 192 -21.23 -2.65 16.09
CA ARG A 192 -22.28 -3.36 16.83
C ARG A 192 -21.77 -4.77 17.10
N VAL A 193 -21.05 -4.93 18.21
CA VAL A 193 -20.89 -6.25 18.82
C VAL A 193 -22.29 -6.66 19.29
N PRO A 194 -22.88 -7.76 18.78
CA PRO A 194 -24.12 -8.27 19.35
C PRO A 194 -23.84 -8.74 20.78
N ARG A 195 -24.67 -8.28 21.71
CA ARG A 195 -24.67 -8.73 23.12
C ARG A 195 -25.00 -10.21 23.24
#